data_AF-A0A561SQB4-F1
#
_entry.id   AF-A0A561SQB4-F1
#
_cell.length_a   1.000
_cell.length_b   1.000
_cell.length_c   1.000
_cell.angle_alpha   90.00
_cell.angle_beta   90.00
_cell.angle_gamma   90.00
#
_symmetry.space_group_name_H-M   'P 1'
#
loop_
_entity.id
_entity.type
_entity.pdbx_description
1 polymer ?
#
loop_
_entity_poly.entity_id
_entity_poly.type
_entity_poly.pdbx_seq_one_letter_code
_entity_poly.pdbx_strand_id
1 'polypeptide(L)'
;MGAAASAKLLAVGAAWRLTGVSAAGDALVAAVTTGGETERTLAGMLLVKAGDRSVPVVTDAIMAGPEPADLVDVLVSIGTDDARAALLRVSQAPPPAVRPATRHAAAEALRTLDEIRRQDGRGRH
;
A
#
# COMPACT_ATOMS: atom_id res chain seq x y z
N MET A 1 22.61 -12.10 2.26
CA MET A 1 21.58 -12.40 3.29
C MET A 1 20.91 -13.72 2.94
N GLY A 2 20.69 -14.56 3.94
CA GLY A 2 20.38 -15.98 3.73
C GLY A 2 18.95 -16.23 3.29
N ALA A 3 18.76 -17.23 2.43
CA ALA A 3 17.47 -17.73 1.95
C ALA A 3 16.40 -17.91 3.05
N ALA A 4 16.81 -18.02 4.32
CA ALA A 4 15.94 -18.07 5.49
C ALA A 4 15.07 -16.80 5.69
N ALA A 5 15.58 -15.60 5.41
CA ALA A 5 14.81 -14.35 5.54
C ALA A 5 13.73 -14.26 4.45
N SER A 6 14.10 -14.60 3.22
CA SER A 6 13.19 -14.66 2.07
C SER A 6 12.12 -15.75 2.24
N ALA A 7 12.50 -16.93 2.76
CA ALA A 7 11.57 -18.02 3.04
C ALA A 7 10.54 -17.64 4.13
N LYS A 8 10.96 -16.89 5.16
CA LYS A 8 10.04 -16.36 6.17
C LYS A 8 9.01 -15.40 5.57
N LEU A 9 9.42 -14.47 4.71
CA LEU A 9 8.49 -13.54 4.06
C LEU A 9 7.47 -14.25 3.17
N LEU A 10 7.91 -15.27 2.42
CA LEU A 10 7.01 -16.09 1.61
C LEU A 10 6.03 -16.90 2.46
N ALA A 11 6.50 -17.48 3.58
CA ALA A 11 5.64 -18.20 4.51
C ALA A 11 4.61 -17.29 5.18
N VAL A 12 5.01 -16.07 5.57
CA VAL A 12 4.10 -15.05 6.12
C VAL A 12 3.07 -14.59 5.08
N GLY A 13 3.50 -14.32 3.84
CA GLY A 13 2.59 -13.96 2.75
C GLY A 13 1.59 -15.08 2.42
N ALA A 14 2.03 -16.33 2.41
CA ALA A 14 1.16 -17.49 2.20
C ALA A 14 0.19 -17.69 3.39
N ALA A 15 0.68 -17.56 4.62
CA ALA A 15 -0.12 -17.68 5.83
C ALA A 15 -1.19 -16.58 5.90
N TRP A 16 -0.86 -15.33 5.56
CA TRP A 16 -1.87 -14.27 5.50
C TRP A 16 -2.92 -14.58 4.43
N ARG A 17 -2.49 -14.95 3.22
CA ARG A 17 -3.42 -15.25 2.13
C ARG A 17 -4.44 -16.35 2.51
N LEU A 18 -4.03 -17.31 3.35
CA LEU A 18 -4.85 -18.41 3.84
C LEU A 18 -5.65 -18.09 5.12
N THR A 19 -5.16 -17.24 6.02
CA THR A 19 -5.74 -17.08 7.37
C THR A 19 -6.37 -15.71 7.62
N GLY A 20 -6.03 -14.69 6.83
CA GLY A 20 -6.51 -13.32 7.04
C GLY A 20 -5.97 -12.65 8.32
N VAL A 21 -4.99 -13.24 9.01
CA VAL A 21 -4.50 -12.75 10.31
C VAL A 21 -3.75 -11.42 10.14
N SER A 22 -4.26 -10.37 10.80
CA SER A 22 -3.75 -8.99 10.74
C SER A 22 -2.25 -8.87 11.08
N ALA A 23 -1.74 -9.70 12.00
CA ALA A 23 -0.33 -9.69 12.41
C ALA A 23 0.65 -10.05 11.28
N ALA A 24 0.23 -10.86 10.31
CA ALA A 24 1.05 -11.13 9.12
C ALA A 24 1.15 -9.88 8.23
N GLY A 25 0.21 -8.97 8.37
CA GLY A 25 0.19 -7.72 7.63
C GLY A 25 0.91 -6.56 8.21
N ASP A 26 0.85 -6.46 9.52
CA ASP A 26 1.70 -5.54 10.25
C ASP A 26 3.17 -5.87 9.98
N ALA A 27 3.52 -7.16 9.85
CA ALA A 27 4.87 -7.59 9.49
C ALA A 27 5.29 -7.21 8.05
N LEU A 28 4.38 -7.30 7.07
CA LEU A 28 4.68 -6.86 5.70
C LEU A 28 4.80 -5.34 5.60
N VAL A 29 3.92 -4.59 6.27
CA VAL A 29 4.02 -3.13 6.39
C VAL A 29 5.32 -2.71 7.06
N ALA A 30 5.72 -3.38 8.14
CA ALA A 30 7.01 -3.12 8.80
C ALA A 30 8.18 -3.38 7.83
N ALA A 31 8.11 -4.46 7.04
CA ALA A 31 9.14 -4.75 6.04
C ALA A 31 9.20 -3.69 4.92
N VAL A 32 8.08 -3.11 4.50
CA VAL A 32 8.06 -1.98 3.54
C VAL A 32 8.69 -0.72 4.12
N THR A 33 8.46 -0.43 5.39
CA THR A 33 8.91 0.83 6.00
C THR A 33 10.34 0.77 6.54
N THR A 34 10.75 -0.36 7.12
CA THR A 34 12.04 -0.48 7.82
C THR A 34 12.99 -1.52 7.22
N GLY A 35 12.53 -2.33 6.25
CA GLY A 35 13.34 -3.38 5.63
C GLY A 35 14.43 -2.84 4.70
N GLY A 36 15.30 -3.73 4.22
CA GLY A 36 16.24 -3.42 3.12
C GLY A 36 15.53 -3.34 1.76
N GLU A 37 16.19 -2.80 0.73
CA GLU A 37 15.60 -2.59 -0.61
C GLU A 37 14.86 -3.82 -1.17
N THR A 38 15.48 -5.00 -1.07
CA THR A 38 14.87 -6.27 -1.50
C THR A 38 13.63 -6.64 -0.68
N GLU A 39 13.66 -6.41 0.63
CA GLU A 39 12.56 -6.73 1.53
C GLU A 39 11.37 -5.79 1.29
N ARG A 40 11.64 -4.49 1.10
CA ARG A 40 10.62 -3.50 0.75
C ARG A 40 9.92 -3.86 -0.55
N THR A 41 10.71 -4.19 -1.57
CA THR A 41 10.20 -4.57 -2.89
C THR A 41 9.32 -5.82 -2.83
N LEU A 42 9.78 -6.86 -2.12
CA LEU A 42 9.02 -8.10 -1.97
C LEU A 42 7.75 -7.89 -1.14
N ALA A 43 7.82 -7.16 -0.03
CA ALA A 43 6.67 -6.88 0.82
C ALA A 43 5.63 -6.03 0.09
N GLY A 44 6.04 -4.99 -0.64
CA GLY A 44 5.17 -4.19 -1.50
C GLY A 44 4.45 -5.04 -2.55
N MET A 45 5.18 -5.90 -3.26
CA MET A 45 4.56 -6.82 -4.24
C MET A 45 3.54 -7.78 -3.59
N LEU A 46 3.85 -8.32 -2.40
CA LEU A 46 2.93 -9.21 -1.70
C LEU A 46 1.66 -8.50 -1.25
N LEU A 47 1.77 -7.26 -0.76
CA LEU A 47 0.62 -6.42 -0.39
C LEU A 47 -0.25 -6.12 -1.61
N VAL A 48 0.36 -5.71 -2.73
CA VAL A 48 -0.38 -5.47 -3.99
C VAL A 48 -1.08 -6.73 -4.46
N LYS A 49 -0.41 -7.88 -4.41
CA LYS A 49 -0.99 -9.17 -4.82
C LYS A 49 -2.14 -9.65 -3.92
N ALA A 50 -2.19 -9.17 -2.68
CA ALA A 50 -3.30 -9.43 -1.77
C ALA A 50 -4.51 -8.49 -2.01
N GLY A 51 -4.35 -7.41 -2.79
CA GLY A 51 -5.44 -6.55 -3.25
C GLY A 51 -6.17 -5.86 -2.10
N ASP A 52 -7.50 -5.85 -2.15
CA ASP A 52 -8.37 -5.16 -1.16
C ASP A 52 -8.14 -5.59 0.29
N ARG A 53 -7.64 -6.81 0.52
CA ARG A 53 -7.31 -7.28 1.87
C ARG A 53 -6.16 -6.49 2.50
N SER A 54 -5.27 -5.93 1.70
CA SER A 54 -4.15 -5.12 2.17
C SER A 54 -4.55 -3.68 2.44
N VAL A 55 -5.62 -3.18 1.81
CA VAL A 55 -6.04 -1.78 1.90
C VAL A 55 -6.21 -1.28 3.34
N PRO A 56 -6.95 -1.96 4.25
CA PRO A 56 -7.11 -1.47 5.62
C PRO A 56 -5.78 -1.42 6.37
N VAL A 57 -4.96 -2.47 6.28
CA VAL A 57 -3.67 -2.57 6.99
C VAL A 57 -2.67 -1.51 6.50
N VAL A 58 -2.60 -1.30 5.18
CA VAL A 58 -1.74 -0.26 4.58
C VAL A 58 -2.24 1.13 4.96
N THR A 59 -3.56 1.35 4.97
CA THR A 59 -4.14 2.64 5.36
C THR A 59 -3.85 2.96 6.82
N ASP A 60 -4.08 2.01 7.73
CA ASP A 60 -3.83 2.21 9.16
C ASP A 60 -2.36 2.50 9.43
N ALA A 61 -1.45 1.83 8.72
CA ALA A 61 -0.02 2.09 8.81
C ALA A 61 0.37 3.50 8.34
N ILE A 62 -0.24 3.99 7.25
CA ILE A 62 -0.04 5.36 6.77
C ILE A 62 -0.50 6.37 7.82
N MET A 63 -1.62 6.10 8.49
CA MET A 63 -2.21 6.97 9.51
C MET A 63 -1.46 6.92 10.85
N ALA A 64 -0.71 5.84 11.12
CA ALA A 64 0.00 5.62 12.38
C ALA A 64 1.49 6.02 12.34
N GLY A 65 2.09 6.16 11.15
CA GLY A 65 3.55 6.17 10.98
C GLY A 65 4.16 7.43 10.34
N PRO A 66 5.46 7.69 10.58
CA PRO A 66 6.13 8.93 10.16
C PRO A 66 6.58 8.97 8.68
N GLU A 67 6.76 7.84 7.99
CA GLU A 67 7.30 7.82 6.60
C GLU A 67 6.53 6.85 5.67
N PRO A 68 5.35 7.25 5.14
CA PRO A 68 4.46 6.35 4.41
C PRO A 68 4.55 6.41 2.87
N ALA A 69 5.58 7.02 2.27
CA ALA A 69 5.61 7.26 0.82
C ALA A 69 5.48 5.94 0.01
N ASP A 70 6.27 4.93 0.36
CA ASP A 70 6.25 3.61 -0.29
C ASP A 70 4.88 2.90 -0.11
N LEU A 71 4.14 3.21 0.97
CA LEU A 71 2.81 2.65 1.22
C LEU A 71 1.71 3.31 0.39
N VAL A 72 1.89 4.58 0.01
CA VAL A 72 0.98 5.26 -0.94
C VAL A 72 1.09 4.58 -2.31
N ASP A 73 2.30 4.25 -2.76
CA ASP A 73 2.54 3.55 -4.04
C ASP A 73 1.92 2.14 -4.05
N VAL A 74 1.89 1.45 -2.90
CA VAL A 74 1.18 0.17 -2.75
C VAL A 74 -0.31 0.36 -2.99
N LEU A 75 -0.96 1.38 -2.40
CA LEU A 75 -2.39 1.63 -2.64
C LEU A 75 -2.68 1.97 -4.11
N VAL A 76 -1.82 2.77 -4.74
CA VAL A 76 -1.93 3.07 -6.17
C VAL A 76 -1.84 1.81 -7.02
N SER A 77 -0.89 0.94 -6.70
CA SER A 77 -0.65 -0.31 -7.43
C SER A 77 -1.75 -1.35 -7.24
N ILE A 78 -2.50 -1.30 -6.13
CA ILE A 78 -3.71 -2.13 -5.93
C ILE A 78 -4.82 -1.71 -6.89
N GLY A 79 -5.02 -0.40 -7.10
CA GLY A 79 -5.87 0.13 -8.17
C GLY A 79 -7.37 -0.15 -8.07
N THR A 80 -7.86 -0.64 -6.93
CA THR A 80 -9.29 -0.91 -6.68
C THR A 80 -10.04 0.32 -6.18
N ASP A 81 -11.37 0.28 -6.20
CA ASP A 81 -12.20 1.36 -5.65
C ASP A 81 -11.96 1.55 -4.14
N ASP A 82 -11.72 0.47 -3.39
CA ASP A 82 -11.38 0.52 -1.96
C ASP A 82 -10.02 1.19 -1.72
N ALA A 83 -9.01 0.86 -2.54
CA ALA A 83 -7.71 1.52 -2.48
C ALA A 83 -7.81 3.02 -2.83
N ARG A 84 -8.65 3.37 -3.80
CA ARG A 84 -8.94 4.78 -4.14
C ARG A 84 -9.64 5.51 -2.99
N ALA A 85 -10.61 4.87 -2.33
CA ALA A 85 -11.27 5.42 -1.15
C ALA A 85 -10.30 5.63 0.01
N ALA A 86 -9.34 4.73 0.20
CA ALA A 86 -8.26 4.88 1.17
C ALA A 86 -7.33 6.07 0.83
N LEU A 87 -6.89 6.20 -0.42
CA LEU A 87 -6.09 7.36 -0.88
C LEU A 87 -6.83 8.68 -0.67
N LEU A 88 -8.15 8.72 -0.91
CA LEU A 88 -8.98 9.89 -0.62
C LEU A 88 -8.97 10.23 0.87
N ARG A 89 -9.15 9.23 1.74
CA ARG A 89 -9.09 9.42 3.20
C ARG A 89 -7.73 9.97 3.63
N VAL A 90 -6.63 9.42 3.12
CA VAL A 90 -5.26 9.88 3.43
C VAL A 90 -5.04 11.31 2.96
N SER A 91 -5.47 11.68 1.75
CA SER A 91 -5.32 13.04 1.22
C SER A 91 -6.07 14.10 2.04
N GLN A 92 -7.21 13.72 2.63
CA GLN A 92 -8.09 14.59 3.40
C GLN A 92 -7.75 14.62 4.90
N ALA A 93 -6.97 13.65 5.39
CA ALA A 93 -6.61 13.53 6.80
C ALA A 93 -5.91 14.80 7.32
N PRO A 94 -6.23 15.31 8.51
CA PRO A 94 -5.63 16.55 9.01
C PRO A 94 -4.11 16.39 9.26
N PRO A 95 -3.31 17.48 9.19
CA PRO A 95 -1.86 17.43 9.36
C PRO A 95 -1.31 16.70 10.61
N PRO A 96 -1.98 16.72 11.79
CA PRO A 96 -1.54 15.92 12.93
C PRO A 96 -1.72 14.39 12.73
N ALA A 97 -2.57 13.96 11.80
CA ALA A 97 -2.80 12.55 11.50
C ALA A 97 -1.93 12.04 10.35
N VAL A 98 -1.68 12.87 9.33
CA VAL A 98 -0.84 12.51 8.18
C VAL A 98 0.03 13.69 7.79
N ARG A 99 1.32 13.42 7.56
CA ARG A 99 2.28 14.44 7.14
C ARG A 99 1.83 15.10 5.82
N PRO A 100 2.07 16.42 5.65
CA PRO A 100 1.68 17.14 4.43
C PRO A 100 2.21 16.51 3.13
N ALA A 101 3.44 15.97 3.15
CA ALA A 101 4.04 15.31 1.99
C ALA A 101 3.27 14.06 1.55
N THR A 102 2.88 13.20 2.51
CA THR A 102 2.09 11.99 2.22
C THR A 102 0.68 12.34 1.73
N ARG A 103 0.07 13.37 2.31
CA ARG A 103 -1.22 13.88 1.82
C ARG A 103 -1.12 14.36 0.38
N HIS A 104 -0.03 15.07 0.06
CA HIS A 104 0.23 15.56 -1.28
C HIS A 104 0.42 14.40 -2.26
N ALA A 105 1.26 13.42 -1.91
CA ALA A 105 1.48 12.22 -2.72
C ALA A 105 0.16 11.46 -2.98
N ALA A 106 -0.68 11.27 -1.96
CA ALA A 106 -1.99 10.65 -2.13
C ALA A 106 -2.92 11.47 -3.04
N ALA A 107 -2.91 12.79 -2.93
CA ALA A 107 -3.70 13.68 -3.78
C ALA A 107 -3.22 13.67 -5.24
N GLU A 108 -1.90 13.65 -5.48
CA GLU A 108 -1.32 13.54 -6.82
C GLU A 108 -1.64 12.19 -7.46
N ALA A 109 -1.46 11.11 -6.71
CA ALA A 109 -1.84 9.77 -7.15
C ALA A 109 -3.30 9.69 -7.63
N LEU A 110 -4.24 10.27 -6.87
CA LEU A 110 -5.64 10.34 -7.26
C LEU A 110 -5.86 11.11 -8.56
N ARG A 111 -5.16 12.24 -8.76
CA ARG A 111 -5.25 13.00 -10.01
C ARG A 111 -4.78 12.17 -11.20
N THR A 112 -3.65 11.48 -11.07
CA THR A 112 -3.11 10.61 -12.12
C THR A 112 -4.08 9.47 -12.45
N LEU A 113 -4.65 8.81 -11.45
CA LEU A 113 -5.66 7.76 -11.67
C LEU A 113 -6.92 8.29 -12.37
N ASP A 114 -7.39 9.48 -11.99
CA ASP A 114 -8.55 10.13 -12.63
C ASP A 114 -8.24 10.57 -14.07
N GLU A 115 -6.99 10.91 -14.39
CA GLU A 115 -6.54 11.19 -15.76
C GLU A 115 -6.53 9.93 -16.62
N ILE A 116 -5.94 8.84 -16.13
CA ILE A 116 -5.90 7.54 -16.82
C ILE A 116 -7.33 7.06 -17.12
N ARG A 117 -8.23 7.08 -16.13
CA ARG A 117 -9.63 6.67 -16.31
C ARG A 117 -10.38 7.51 -17.35
N ARG A 118 -10.09 8.81 -17.42
CA ARG A 118 -10.66 9.72 -18.43
C ARG A 118 -10.14 9.47 -19.84
N GLN A 119 -8.91 8.96 -19.97
CA GLN A 119 -8.31 8.58 -21.25
C GLN A 119 -8.90 7.24 -21.74
N ASP A 120 -9.03 6.25 -20.85
CA ASP A 120 -9.61 4.94 -21.17
C ASP A 120 -11.08 5.03 -21.61
N GLY A 121 -11.86 5.94 -21.00
CA GLY A 121 -13.24 6.21 -21.41
C GLY A 121 -13.36 6.89 -22.78
N ARG A 122 -12.31 7.58 -23.24
CA ARG A 122 -12.30 8.29 -24.54
C ARG A 122 -11.87 7.41 -25.71
N GLY A 123 -11.15 6.31 -25.48
CA GLY A 123 -10.71 5.39 -26.52
C GLY A 123 -11.74 4.36 -26.99
N ARG A 124 -12.97 4.38 -26.47
CA ARG A 124 -14.06 3.44 -26.82
C ARG A 124 -15.19 4.06 -27.66
N HIS A 125 -14.96 5.23 -28.25
CA HIS A 125 -15.89 5.90 -29.18
C HIS A 125 -15.25 6.02 -30.56
#